data_AF-A0A537GF70-F1
#
_entry.id   AF-A0A537GF70-F1
#
_cell.length_a   1.000
_cell.length_b   1.000
_cell.length_c   1.000
_cell.angle_alpha   90.00
_cell.angle_beta   90.00
_cell.angle_gamma   90.00
#
_symmetry.space_group_name_H-M   'P 1'
#
loop_
_entity.id
_entity.type
_entity.pdbx_description
1 polymer ?
#
loop_
_entity_poly.entity_id
_entity_poly.type
_entity_poly.pdbx_seq_one_letter_code
_entity_poly.pdbx_strand_id
1 'polypeptide(L)'
;RLGPKKLRSDNRDRILRKVLETRMRMMAPLAPHTAEEIWSRIGNKGFVVQTDWPEESESEKDPTAERAETLVRQVLDDTGEIRKATGITPKRIAYYTAADWKWQVYLKALKSVEEKRKQGDFIKDVMGDPQLRSLGKMAADYAAKAIQQANQMPDEMRESRLRDGIAAEKTIFVDSLDFYQREFKCGVDVWQEGDLKISDPKGRARMSEPYRPAIYLE
;
A
#
# COMPACT_ATOMS: atom_id res chain seq x y z
N ARG A 1 9.57 19.24 0.15
CA ARG A 1 8.61 19.32 -0.98
C ARG A 1 8.31 17.89 -1.41
N LEU A 2 7.26 17.30 -0.85
CA LEU A 2 6.88 15.89 -1.06
C LEU A 2 6.04 15.77 -2.35
N GLY A 3 6.42 14.86 -3.25
CA GLY A 3 5.73 14.57 -4.51
C GLY A 3 6.65 14.65 -5.74
N PRO A 4 6.39 13.82 -6.77
CA PRO A 4 7.27 13.65 -7.93
C PRO A 4 7.53 14.98 -8.66
N LYS A 5 8.72 15.13 -9.24
CA LYS A 5 9.03 16.18 -10.22
C LYS A 5 8.35 15.84 -11.56
N LYS A 6 7.02 15.68 -11.57
CA LYS A 6 6.26 15.88 -12.80
C LYS A 6 6.30 17.39 -13.11
N LEU A 7 6.35 17.76 -14.39
CA LEU A 7 6.08 19.13 -14.83
C LEU A 7 4.90 19.65 -14.01
N ARG A 8 4.98 20.87 -13.48
CA ARG A 8 3.86 21.54 -12.78
C ARG A 8 2.59 21.36 -13.62
N SER A 9 1.81 20.33 -13.32
CA SER A 9 0.51 20.14 -13.93
C SER A 9 -0.41 21.01 -13.11
N ASP A 10 -1.21 21.81 -13.80
CA ASP A 10 -2.24 22.70 -13.25
C ASP A 10 -3.08 22.01 -12.15
N ASN A 11 -3.26 20.69 -12.27
CA ASN A 11 -3.94 19.84 -11.30
C ASN A 11 -3.27 19.76 -9.93
N ARG A 12 -1.94 19.69 -9.81
CA ARG A 12 -1.28 19.52 -8.49
C ARG A 12 -1.50 20.74 -7.61
N ASP A 13 -1.28 21.93 -8.16
CA ASP A 13 -1.39 23.17 -7.40
C ASP A 13 -2.87 23.42 -7.02
N ARG A 14 -3.80 23.08 -7.92
CA ARG A 14 -5.25 23.07 -7.63
C ARG A 14 -5.62 22.14 -6.47
N ILE A 15 -5.11 20.90 -6.46
CA ILE A 15 -5.38 19.94 -5.39
C ILE A 15 -4.76 20.41 -4.07
N LEU A 16 -3.51 20.88 -4.07
CA LEU A 16 -2.86 21.40 -2.87
C LEU A 16 -3.60 22.59 -2.27
N ARG A 17 -4.06 23.51 -3.12
CA ARG A 17 -4.89 24.64 -2.69
C ARG A 17 -6.17 24.16 -2.03
N LYS A 18 -6.91 23.24 -2.68
CA LYS A 18 -8.15 22.67 -2.14
C LYS A 18 -7.93 22.01 -0.78
N VAL A 19 -6.87 21.22 -0.63
CA VAL A 19 -6.51 20.57 0.65
C VAL A 19 -6.21 21.61 1.73
N LEU A 20 -5.48 22.68 1.42
CA LEU A 20 -5.19 23.75 2.37
C LEU A 20 -6.47 24.49 2.78
N GLU A 21 -7.35 24.83 1.83
CA GLU A 21 -8.62 25.50 2.10
C GLU A 21 -9.54 24.66 2.99
N THR A 22 -9.67 23.37 2.70
CA THR A 22 -10.44 22.44 3.54
C THR A 22 -9.83 22.33 4.93
N ARG A 23 -8.50 22.18 5.04
CA ARG A 23 -7.82 22.11 6.34
C ARG A 23 -7.96 23.38 7.16
N MET A 24 -7.91 24.57 6.55
CA MET A 24 -8.07 25.82 7.28
C MET A 24 -9.47 25.96 7.86
N ARG A 25 -10.50 25.56 7.09
CA ARG A 25 -11.89 25.53 7.58
C ARG A 25 -12.06 24.57 8.76
N MET A 26 -11.47 23.38 8.68
CA MET A 26 -11.49 22.42 9.80
C MET A 26 -10.69 22.90 11.02
N MET A 27 -9.62 23.67 10.79
CA MET A 27 -8.74 24.19 11.84
C MET A 27 -9.29 25.45 12.52
N ALA A 28 -10.16 26.21 11.84
CA ALA A 28 -10.69 27.49 12.33
C ALA A 28 -11.31 27.43 13.73
N PRO A 29 -12.09 26.39 14.13
CA PRO A 29 -12.61 26.30 15.49
C PRO A 29 -11.53 26.09 16.57
N LEU A 30 -10.38 25.52 16.21
CA LEU A 30 -9.30 25.17 17.14
C LEU A 30 -8.21 26.25 17.20
N ALA A 31 -7.86 26.84 16.05
CA ALA A 31 -6.79 27.81 15.92
C ALA A 31 -7.17 28.92 14.90
N PRO A 32 -8.13 29.78 15.24
CA PRO A 32 -8.73 30.75 14.29
C PRO A 32 -7.68 31.71 13.72
N HIS A 33 -6.82 32.30 14.55
CA HIS A 33 -5.80 33.25 14.07
C HIS A 33 -4.83 32.63 13.06
N THR A 34 -4.41 31.39 13.29
CA THR A 34 -3.53 30.65 12.38
C THR A 34 -4.25 30.31 11.08
N ALA A 35 -5.51 29.86 11.18
CA ALA A 35 -6.32 29.54 10.02
C ALA A 35 -6.57 30.78 9.14
N GLU A 36 -6.87 31.94 9.75
CA GLU A 36 -7.07 33.21 9.04
C GLU A 36 -5.79 33.70 8.34
N GLU A 37 -4.65 33.66 9.02
CA GLU A 37 -3.37 34.08 8.42
C GLU A 37 -3.02 33.22 7.20
N ILE A 38 -3.20 31.90 7.30
CA ILE A 38 -2.96 31.00 6.17
C ILE A 38 -3.99 31.24 5.05
N TRP A 39 -5.27 31.40 5.39
CA TRP A 39 -6.37 31.68 4.44
C TRP A 39 -6.12 32.95 3.62
N SER A 40 -5.66 34.03 4.27
CA SER A 40 -5.27 35.27 3.60
C SER A 40 -4.04 35.08 2.72
N ARG A 41 -3.01 34.36 3.20
CA ARG A 41 -1.77 34.09 2.44
C ARG A 41 -1.98 33.26 1.18
N ILE A 42 -2.97 32.36 1.16
CA ILE A 42 -3.33 31.60 -0.05
C ILE A 42 -4.20 32.42 -1.02
N GLY A 43 -4.52 33.68 -0.68
CA GLY A 43 -5.19 34.64 -1.56
C GLY A 43 -6.72 34.59 -1.48
N ASN A 44 -7.28 33.97 -0.44
CA ASN A 44 -8.72 33.95 -0.24
C ASN A 44 -9.21 35.26 0.38
N LYS A 45 -10.47 35.60 0.11
CA LYS A 45 -11.13 36.82 0.62
C LYS A 45 -12.08 36.45 1.74
N GLY A 46 -12.33 37.40 2.64
CA GLY A 46 -13.18 37.20 3.81
C GLY A 46 -12.49 36.38 4.91
N PHE A 47 -13.24 36.07 5.95
CA PHE A 47 -12.78 35.33 7.12
C PHE A 47 -13.11 33.84 6.98
N VAL A 48 -12.16 32.95 7.29
CA VAL A 48 -12.39 31.50 7.26
C VAL A 48 -13.51 31.10 8.24
N VAL A 49 -13.65 31.80 9.37
CA VAL A 49 -14.71 31.54 10.36
C VAL A 49 -16.12 31.79 9.81
N GLN A 50 -16.25 32.61 8.77
CA GLN A 50 -17.53 32.90 8.10
C GLN A 50 -17.83 31.97 6.93
N THR A 51 -16.92 31.04 6.61
CA THR A 51 -17.11 30.10 5.50
C THR A 51 -17.82 28.84 5.94
N ASP A 52 -18.55 28.22 5.01
CA ASP A 52 -19.24 26.96 5.25
C ASP A 52 -18.26 25.83 5.59
N TRP A 53 -18.70 24.95 6.47
CA TRP A 53 -17.96 23.76 6.84
C TRP A 53 -17.72 22.89 5.59
N PRO A 54 -16.51 22.30 5.43
CA PRO A 54 -16.24 21.48 4.26
C PRO A 54 -17.12 20.23 4.24
N GLU A 55 -17.80 20.01 3.11
CA GLU A 55 -18.61 18.82 2.86
C GLU A 55 -17.81 17.74 2.14
N GLU A 56 -18.15 16.48 2.43
CA GLU A 56 -17.58 15.34 1.71
C GLU A 56 -18.21 15.18 0.32
N SER A 57 -17.40 14.79 -0.66
CA SER A 57 -17.89 14.43 -2.00
C SER A 57 -17.58 12.98 -2.29
N GLU A 58 -18.60 12.20 -2.67
CA GLU A 58 -18.43 10.81 -3.13
C GLU A 58 -17.47 10.71 -4.31
N SER A 59 -17.39 11.74 -5.16
CA SER A 59 -16.47 11.79 -6.30
C SER A 59 -14.99 11.89 -5.92
N GLU A 60 -14.70 12.23 -4.66
CA GLU A 60 -13.33 12.36 -4.12
C GLU A 60 -12.90 11.10 -3.35
N LYS A 61 -13.82 10.17 -3.11
CA LYS A 61 -13.53 8.89 -2.45
C LYS A 61 -13.02 7.91 -3.50
N ASP A 62 -11.74 7.56 -3.40
CA ASP A 62 -11.14 6.51 -4.22
C ASP A 62 -10.50 5.46 -3.29
N PRO A 63 -11.25 4.39 -2.96
CA PRO A 63 -10.74 3.32 -2.11
C PRO A 63 -9.47 2.67 -2.66
N THR A 64 -9.27 2.66 -3.98
CA THR A 64 -8.09 2.08 -4.62
C THR A 64 -6.86 2.96 -4.36
N ALA A 65 -6.99 4.27 -4.53
CA ALA A 65 -5.93 5.22 -4.23
C ALA A 65 -5.55 5.23 -2.74
N GLU A 66 -6.54 5.18 -1.83
CA GLU A 66 -6.32 5.14 -0.38
C GLU A 66 -5.52 3.91 0.04
N ARG A 67 -5.83 2.75 -0.54
CA ARG A 67 -5.11 1.50 -0.28
C ARG A 67 -3.71 1.51 -0.86
N ALA A 68 -3.54 2.03 -2.08
CA ALA A 68 -2.22 2.20 -2.67
C ALA A 68 -1.33 3.09 -1.77
N GLU A 69 -1.84 4.22 -1.30
CA GLU A 69 -1.13 5.10 -0.36
C GLU A 69 -0.82 4.41 0.97
N THR A 70 -1.77 3.62 1.50
CA THR A 70 -1.56 2.86 2.73
C THR A 70 -0.46 1.82 2.58
N LEU A 71 -0.44 1.08 1.47
CA LEU A 71 0.61 0.11 1.16
C LEU A 71 1.97 0.80 1.00
N VAL A 72 2.02 1.92 0.28
CA VAL A 72 3.25 2.69 0.07
C VAL A 72 3.83 3.18 1.40
N ARG A 73 2.98 3.73 2.27
CA ARG A 73 3.34 4.19 3.62
C ARG A 73 3.80 3.04 4.52
N GLN A 74 3.09 1.91 4.53
CA GLN A 74 3.49 0.76 5.34
C GLN A 74 4.91 0.28 4.96
N VAL A 75 5.19 0.17 3.66
CA VAL A 75 6.51 -0.24 3.19
C VAL A 75 7.59 0.80 3.49
N LEU A 76 7.25 2.08 3.47
CA LEU A 76 8.14 3.15 3.89
C LEU A 76 8.55 2.98 5.36
N ASP A 77 7.56 2.77 6.23
CA ASP A 77 7.76 2.58 7.67
C ASP A 77 8.57 1.32 7.94
N ASP A 78 8.19 0.18 7.35
CA ASP A 78 8.91 -1.10 7.45
C ASP A 78 10.37 -0.96 7.00
N THR A 79 10.63 -0.29 5.87
CA THR A 79 12.00 -0.03 5.39
C THR A 79 12.77 0.85 6.37
N GLY A 80 12.12 1.86 6.94
CA GLY A 80 12.70 2.75 7.95
C GLY A 80 13.07 2.00 9.23
N GLU A 81 12.23 1.07 9.68
CA GLU A 81 12.48 0.21 10.83
C GLU A 81 13.64 -0.75 10.58
N ILE A 82 13.67 -1.43 9.43
CA ILE A 82 14.77 -2.33 9.06
C ILE A 82 16.09 -1.54 9.01
N ARG A 83 16.09 -0.33 8.45
CA ARG A 83 17.28 0.55 8.44
C ARG A 83 17.74 0.89 9.86
N LYS A 84 16.82 1.24 10.76
CA LYS A 84 17.14 1.53 12.17
C LYS A 84 17.69 0.29 12.89
N ALA A 85 17.08 -0.88 12.70
CA ALA A 85 17.45 -2.12 13.36
C ALA A 85 18.79 -2.68 12.87
N THR A 86 19.10 -2.54 11.59
CA THR A 86 20.35 -3.03 10.99
C THR A 86 21.50 -2.03 11.09
N GLY A 87 21.21 -0.73 11.23
CA GLY A 87 22.21 0.34 11.21
C GLY A 87 22.88 0.56 9.85
N ILE A 88 22.41 -0.12 8.80
CA ILE A 88 22.99 -0.07 7.46
C ILE A 88 22.50 1.18 6.74
N THR A 89 23.39 1.88 6.04
CA THR A 89 23.00 2.92 5.06
C THR A 89 22.94 2.27 3.68
N PRO A 90 21.73 1.96 3.16
CA PRO A 90 21.61 1.20 1.92
C PRO A 90 22.08 2.04 0.74
N LYS A 91 22.89 1.45 -0.14
CA LYS A 91 23.17 1.98 -1.47
C LYS A 91 22.07 1.59 -2.45
N ARG A 92 21.42 0.45 -2.21
CA ARG A 92 20.33 -0.07 -3.03
C ARG A 92 19.27 -0.74 -2.15
N ILE A 93 18.00 -0.56 -2.52
CA ILE A 93 16.84 -1.20 -1.90
C ILE A 93 16.11 -1.97 -2.98
N ALA A 94 15.82 -3.24 -2.72
CA ALA A 94 14.99 -4.05 -3.59
C ALA A 94 13.68 -4.42 -2.88
N TYR A 95 12.57 -4.10 -3.51
CA TYR A 95 11.24 -4.52 -3.10
C TYR A 95 10.78 -5.69 -3.98
N TYR A 96 10.32 -6.76 -3.33
CA TYR A 96 9.82 -7.95 -4.00
C TYR A 96 8.32 -8.10 -3.73
N THR A 97 7.52 -8.08 -4.80
CA THR A 97 6.07 -8.33 -4.73
C THR A 97 5.77 -9.82 -4.88
N ALA A 98 4.64 -10.24 -4.30
CA ALA A 98 4.24 -11.64 -4.31
C ALA A 98 3.99 -12.20 -5.72
N ALA A 99 4.29 -13.48 -5.91
CA ALA A 99 3.95 -14.20 -7.13
C ALA A 99 2.44 -14.35 -7.31
N ASP A 100 1.99 -14.52 -8.55
CA ASP A 100 0.57 -14.66 -8.91
C ASP A 100 -0.10 -15.83 -8.18
N TRP A 101 0.62 -16.94 -7.98
CA TRP A 101 0.08 -18.10 -7.26
C TRP A 101 -0.19 -17.81 -5.78
N LYS A 102 0.61 -16.95 -5.13
CA LYS A 102 0.36 -16.53 -3.74
C LYS A 102 -0.89 -15.66 -3.65
N TRP A 103 -1.09 -14.78 -4.63
CA TRP A 103 -2.33 -14.01 -4.76
C TRP A 103 -3.55 -14.89 -4.92
N GLN A 104 -3.46 -15.93 -5.75
CA GLN A 104 -4.55 -16.90 -5.92
C GLN A 104 -4.87 -17.62 -4.61
N VAL A 105 -3.87 -18.14 -3.90
CA VAL A 105 -4.07 -18.81 -2.60
C VAL A 105 -4.63 -17.84 -1.56
N TYR A 106 -4.14 -16.60 -1.52
CA TYR A 106 -4.60 -15.57 -0.61
C TYR A 106 -6.08 -15.23 -0.82
N LEU A 107 -6.51 -14.98 -2.07
CA LEU A 107 -7.91 -14.70 -2.38
C LEU A 107 -8.81 -15.91 -2.11
N LYS A 108 -8.37 -17.13 -2.44
CA LYS A 108 -9.11 -18.36 -2.09
C LYS A 108 -9.24 -18.53 -0.57
N ALA A 109 -8.21 -18.17 0.21
CA ALA A 109 -8.25 -18.22 1.67
C ALA A 109 -9.28 -17.24 2.25
N LEU A 110 -9.30 -16.00 1.77
CA LEU A 110 -10.30 -15.00 2.19
C LEU A 110 -11.73 -15.49 1.91
N LYS A 111 -12.01 -16.02 0.71
CA LYS A 111 -13.33 -16.59 0.38
C LYS A 111 -13.69 -17.77 1.27
N SER A 112 -12.73 -18.64 1.56
CA SER A 112 -12.98 -19.84 2.38
C SER A 112 -13.37 -19.50 3.82
N VAL A 113 -12.81 -18.41 4.38
CA VAL A 113 -13.19 -17.93 5.71
C VAL A 113 -14.57 -17.28 5.70
N GLU A 114 -14.90 -16.51 4.67
CA GLU A 114 -16.24 -15.93 4.47
C GLU A 114 -17.31 -17.02 4.38
N GLU A 115 -17.02 -18.12 3.67
CA GLU A 115 -17.88 -19.30 3.57
C GLU A 115 -17.83 -20.22 4.81
N LYS A 116 -17.10 -19.82 5.87
CA LYS A 116 -16.92 -20.59 7.12
C LYS A 116 -16.42 -22.03 6.91
N ARG A 117 -15.60 -22.26 5.88
CA ARG A 117 -15.00 -23.57 5.60
C ARG A 117 -13.95 -23.92 6.65
N LYS A 118 -13.80 -25.22 6.95
CA LYS A 118 -12.74 -25.71 7.84
C LYS A 118 -11.38 -25.57 7.17
N GLN A 119 -10.37 -25.27 7.98
CA GLN A 119 -8.98 -25.10 7.52
C GLN A 119 -8.46 -26.31 6.72
N GLY A 120 -8.80 -27.53 7.14
CA GLY A 120 -8.36 -28.75 6.46
C GLY A 120 -8.96 -28.94 5.07
N ASP A 121 -10.17 -28.44 4.82
CA ASP A 121 -10.84 -28.56 3.53
C ASP A 121 -10.29 -27.53 2.53
N PHE A 122 -9.94 -26.33 3.00
CA PHE A 122 -9.24 -25.33 2.19
C PHE A 122 -7.86 -25.81 1.72
N ILE A 123 -7.06 -26.42 2.60
CA ILE A 123 -5.73 -26.93 2.22
C ILE A 123 -5.86 -28.02 1.14
N LYS A 124 -6.88 -28.89 1.25
CA LYS A 124 -7.17 -29.90 0.22
C LYS A 124 -7.57 -29.26 -1.12
N ASP A 125 -8.40 -28.22 -1.09
CA ASP A 125 -8.83 -27.48 -2.28
C ASP A 125 -7.65 -26.82 -3.01
N VAL A 126 -6.77 -26.13 -2.27
CA VAL A 126 -5.53 -25.54 -2.81
C VAL A 126 -4.64 -26.62 -3.44
N MET A 127 -4.50 -27.78 -2.80
CA MET A 127 -3.69 -28.89 -3.32
C MET A 127 -4.37 -29.68 -4.45
N GLY A 128 -5.65 -29.45 -4.70
CA GLY A 128 -6.39 -30.00 -5.84
C GLY A 128 -6.08 -29.27 -7.16
N ASP A 129 -5.61 -28.03 -7.08
CA ASP A 129 -5.25 -27.23 -8.25
C ASP A 129 -3.91 -27.69 -8.85
N PRO A 130 -3.85 -28.11 -10.13
CA PRO A 130 -2.63 -28.62 -10.76
C PRO A 130 -1.45 -27.64 -10.69
N GLN A 131 -1.71 -26.34 -10.78
CA GLN A 131 -0.66 -25.31 -10.74
C GLN A 131 -0.05 -25.18 -9.33
N LEU A 132 -0.89 -25.20 -8.30
CA LEU A 132 -0.45 -25.07 -6.90
C LEU A 132 0.16 -26.37 -6.37
N ARG A 133 -0.33 -27.52 -6.85
CA ARG A 133 0.23 -28.84 -6.53
C ARG A 133 1.67 -28.99 -7.01
N SER A 134 2.04 -28.36 -8.13
CA SER A 134 3.42 -28.37 -8.63
C SER A 134 4.42 -27.72 -7.66
N LEU A 135 3.96 -26.75 -6.86
CA LEU A 135 4.75 -26.08 -5.82
C LEU A 135 4.81 -26.90 -4.51
N GLY A 136 3.96 -27.92 -4.38
CA GLY A 136 3.98 -28.93 -3.32
C GLY A 136 3.94 -28.32 -1.93
N LYS A 137 5.00 -28.56 -1.15
CA LYS A 137 5.11 -28.15 0.25
C LYS A 137 5.01 -26.63 0.45
N MET A 138 5.57 -25.83 -0.46
CA MET A 138 5.55 -24.37 -0.35
C MET A 138 4.11 -23.81 -0.42
N ALA A 139 3.29 -24.37 -1.30
CA ALA A 139 1.89 -23.97 -1.43
C ALA A 139 1.07 -24.38 -0.19
N ALA A 140 1.32 -25.57 0.38
CA ALA A 140 0.65 -26.03 1.58
C ALA A 140 1.00 -25.17 2.82
N ASP A 141 2.28 -24.88 3.03
CA ASP A 141 2.75 -24.03 4.14
C ASP A 141 2.18 -22.62 4.03
N TYR A 142 2.18 -22.04 2.82
CA TYR A 142 1.59 -20.73 2.57
C TYR A 142 0.06 -20.74 2.73
N ALA A 143 -0.64 -21.77 2.27
CA ALA A 143 -2.09 -21.91 2.46
C ALA A 143 -2.48 -21.95 3.93
N ALA A 144 -1.74 -22.72 4.75
CA ALA A 144 -1.97 -22.79 6.20
C ALA A 144 -1.78 -21.42 6.88
N LYS A 145 -0.77 -20.65 6.44
CA LYS A 145 -0.52 -19.29 6.94
C LYS A 145 -1.60 -18.31 6.47
N ALA A 146 -1.99 -18.36 5.20
CA ALA A 146 -2.96 -17.45 4.60
C ALA A 146 -4.34 -17.57 5.25
N ILE A 147 -4.81 -18.79 5.52
CA ILE A 147 -6.11 -19.00 6.19
C ILE A 147 -6.08 -18.59 7.66
N GLN A 148 -4.96 -18.78 8.36
CA GLN A 148 -4.80 -18.26 9.71
C GLN A 148 -4.85 -16.73 9.75
N GLN A 149 -4.13 -16.07 8.83
CA GLN A 149 -4.18 -14.61 8.69
C GLN A 149 -5.58 -14.11 8.34
N ALA A 150 -6.29 -14.80 7.44
CA ALA A 150 -7.65 -14.45 7.06
C ALA A 150 -8.65 -14.56 8.22
N ASN A 151 -8.47 -15.54 9.11
CA ASN A 151 -9.29 -15.71 10.32
C ASN A 151 -9.02 -14.64 11.39
N GLN A 152 -7.80 -14.14 11.49
CA GLN A 152 -7.43 -13.08 12.45
C GLN A 152 -7.82 -11.67 11.99
N MET A 153 -8.22 -11.54 10.72
CA MET A 153 -8.57 -10.26 10.11
C MET A 153 -10.06 -9.92 10.34
N PRO A 154 -10.39 -8.64 10.59
CA PRO A 154 -11.79 -8.20 10.65
C PRO A 154 -12.54 -8.45 9.34
N ASP A 155 -13.84 -8.73 9.44
CA ASP A 155 -14.70 -9.06 8.29
C ASP A 155 -14.76 -7.94 7.25
N GLU A 156 -14.88 -6.68 7.68
CA GLU A 156 -14.88 -5.49 6.80
C GLU A 156 -13.61 -5.41 5.93
N MET A 157 -12.45 -5.71 6.54
CA MET A 157 -11.17 -5.70 5.82
C MET A 157 -11.06 -6.88 4.84
N ARG A 158 -11.64 -8.03 5.18
CA ARG A 158 -11.69 -9.20 4.30
C ARG A 158 -12.53 -8.91 3.06
N GLU A 159 -13.72 -8.34 3.25
CA GLU A 159 -14.64 -7.98 2.17
C GLU A 159 -14.06 -6.91 1.26
N SER A 160 -13.36 -5.90 1.80
CA SER A 160 -12.62 -4.94 0.98
C SER A 160 -11.63 -5.67 0.09
N ARG A 161 -10.71 -6.45 0.66
CA ARG A 161 -9.65 -7.15 -0.09
C ARG A 161 -10.20 -8.12 -1.15
N LEU A 162 -11.37 -8.71 -0.91
CA LEU A 162 -12.05 -9.55 -1.89
C LEU A 162 -12.66 -8.77 -3.06
N ARG A 163 -13.31 -7.63 -2.79
CA ARG A 163 -13.86 -6.73 -3.83
C ARG A 163 -12.78 -6.22 -4.76
N ASP A 164 -11.60 -6.00 -4.20
CA ASP A 164 -10.47 -5.40 -4.89
C ASP A 164 -9.72 -6.36 -5.81
N GLY A 165 -9.80 -7.66 -5.53
CA GLY A 165 -9.16 -8.70 -6.33
C GLY A 165 -7.63 -8.66 -6.27
N ILE A 166 -6.99 -9.04 -7.37
CA ILE A 166 -5.53 -9.02 -7.49
C ILE A 166 -5.11 -7.57 -7.69
N ALA A 167 -4.64 -6.93 -6.62
CA ALA A 167 -4.05 -5.61 -6.73
C ALA A 167 -2.76 -5.70 -7.55
N ALA A 168 -2.61 -4.81 -8.53
CA ALA A 168 -1.37 -4.66 -9.28
C ALA A 168 -0.30 -4.00 -8.38
N GLU A 169 0.13 -4.68 -7.31
CA GLU A 169 1.13 -4.18 -6.36
C GLU A 169 2.38 -3.69 -7.07
N LYS A 170 2.83 -4.45 -8.07
CA LYS A 170 3.97 -4.09 -8.89
C LYS A 170 3.81 -2.70 -9.50
N THR A 171 2.63 -2.35 -10.03
CA THR A 171 2.42 -1.03 -10.62
C THR A 171 2.40 0.07 -9.56
N ILE A 172 1.78 -0.18 -8.39
CA ILE A 172 1.78 0.77 -7.26
C ILE A 172 3.20 1.11 -6.82
N PHE A 173 4.06 0.09 -6.66
CA PHE A 173 5.45 0.31 -6.27
C PHE A 173 6.28 0.94 -7.38
N VAL A 174 6.06 0.56 -8.65
CA VAL A 174 6.72 1.18 -9.80
C VAL A 174 6.37 2.67 -9.90
N ASP A 175 5.10 3.04 -9.74
CA ASP A 175 4.64 4.44 -9.75
C ASP A 175 5.24 5.26 -8.60
N SER A 176 5.58 4.59 -7.49
CA SER A 176 6.12 5.19 -6.26
C SER A 176 7.67 5.14 -6.19
N LEU A 177 8.36 4.63 -7.21
CA LEU A 177 9.82 4.50 -7.23
C LEU A 177 10.54 5.84 -6.98
N ASP A 178 10.14 6.90 -7.68
CA ASP A 178 10.75 8.23 -7.54
C ASP A 178 10.56 8.80 -6.13
N PHE A 179 9.47 8.44 -5.44
CA PHE A 179 9.26 8.82 -4.05
C PHE A 179 10.27 8.12 -3.12
N TYR A 180 10.37 6.79 -3.20
CA TYR A 180 11.29 6.02 -2.36
C TYR A 180 12.76 6.38 -2.59
N GLN A 181 13.17 6.57 -3.85
CA GLN A 181 14.53 6.97 -4.19
C GLN A 181 14.92 8.30 -3.55
N ARG A 182 13.99 9.24 -3.43
CA ARG A 182 14.24 10.54 -2.78
C ARG A 182 14.28 10.43 -1.27
N GLU A 183 13.39 9.64 -0.68
CA GLU A 183 13.27 9.49 0.76
C GLU A 183 14.48 8.76 1.35
N PHE A 184 14.91 7.68 0.70
CA PHE A 184 16.06 6.89 1.13
C PHE A 184 17.39 7.33 0.51
N LYS A 185 17.37 8.21 -0.49
CA LYS A 185 18.56 8.72 -1.22
C LYS A 185 19.44 7.60 -1.79
N CYS A 186 18.81 6.54 -2.28
CA CYS A 186 19.48 5.35 -2.79
C CYS A 186 18.75 4.82 -4.04
N GLY A 187 19.37 3.88 -4.76
CA GLY A 187 18.70 3.16 -5.83
C GLY A 187 17.57 2.30 -5.26
N VAL A 188 16.42 2.27 -5.94
CA VAL A 188 15.28 1.42 -5.56
C VAL A 188 14.84 0.64 -6.78
N ASP A 189 14.70 -0.68 -6.63
CA ASP A 189 14.20 -1.58 -7.65
C ASP A 189 12.98 -2.36 -7.14
N VAL A 190 12.06 -2.65 -8.06
CA VAL A 190 10.86 -3.42 -7.77
C VAL A 190 10.85 -4.63 -8.68
N TRP A 191 10.74 -5.81 -8.09
CA TRP A 191 10.68 -7.09 -8.79
C TRP A 191 9.47 -7.88 -8.32
N GLN A 192 8.97 -8.77 -9.16
CA GLN A 192 7.97 -9.76 -8.77
C GLN A 192 8.63 -11.13 -8.63
N GLU A 193 8.21 -11.89 -7.63
CA GLU A 193 8.61 -13.29 -7.50
C GLU A 193 8.18 -14.08 -8.76
N GLY A 194 9.16 -14.60 -9.50
CA GLY A 194 8.95 -15.28 -10.79
C GLY A 194 9.42 -14.50 -12.01
N ASP A 195 9.85 -13.23 -11.86
CA ASP A 195 10.44 -12.46 -12.95
C ASP A 195 11.78 -13.08 -13.43
N LEU A 196 11.93 -13.27 -14.75
CA LEU A 196 13.10 -13.91 -15.39
C LEU A 196 14.44 -13.18 -15.16
N LYS A 197 14.39 -11.89 -14.78
CA LYS A 197 15.57 -11.03 -14.54
C LYS A 197 15.68 -10.57 -13.09
N ILE A 198 15.06 -11.28 -12.15
CA ILE A 198 15.09 -10.92 -10.74
C ILE A 198 16.52 -10.91 -10.20
N SER A 199 16.92 -9.80 -9.59
CA SER A 199 18.18 -9.70 -8.85
C SER A 199 17.89 -9.92 -7.37
N ASP A 200 18.04 -11.16 -6.90
CA ASP A 200 17.79 -11.53 -5.50
C ASP A 200 18.94 -12.36 -4.90
N PRO A 201 20.03 -11.70 -4.43
CA PRO A 201 21.20 -12.38 -3.88
C PRO A 201 20.93 -13.21 -2.63
N LYS A 202 19.83 -12.95 -1.89
CA LYS A 202 19.49 -13.63 -0.63
C LYS A 202 18.20 -14.43 -0.67
N GLY A 203 17.58 -14.61 -1.84
CA GLY A 203 16.32 -15.35 -1.96
C GLY A 203 15.15 -14.71 -1.20
N ARG A 204 15.16 -13.39 -0.94
CA ARG A 204 14.12 -12.70 -0.19
C ARG A 204 12.77 -12.66 -0.91
N ALA A 205 12.73 -12.78 -2.23
CA ALA A 205 11.49 -12.79 -3.01
C ALA A 205 10.53 -13.92 -2.58
N ARG A 206 11.06 -15.07 -2.13
CA ARG A 206 10.22 -16.17 -1.63
C ARG A 206 9.44 -15.81 -0.37
N MET A 207 9.89 -14.80 0.37
CA MET A 207 9.25 -14.35 1.61
C MET A 207 8.18 -13.28 1.38
N SER A 208 8.00 -12.76 0.16
CA SER A 208 6.97 -11.77 -0.11
C SER A 208 5.57 -12.39 -0.05
N GLU A 209 4.63 -11.66 0.54
CA GLU A 209 3.21 -12.03 0.63
C GLU A 209 2.36 -10.88 0.08
N PRO A 210 1.12 -11.13 -0.38
CA PRO A 210 0.17 -10.08 -0.72
C PRO A 210 0.01 -9.09 0.44
N TYR A 211 0.05 -7.81 0.12
CA TYR A 211 0.09 -6.64 1.01
C TYR A 211 1.34 -6.56 1.91
N ARG A 212 2.33 -7.42 1.71
CA ARG A 212 3.57 -7.49 2.50
C ARG A 212 4.76 -7.84 1.59
N PRO A 213 5.26 -6.88 0.80
CA PRO A 213 6.42 -7.13 -0.04
C PRO A 213 7.64 -7.46 0.81
N ALA A 214 8.54 -8.27 0.28
CA ALA A 214 9.82 -8.50 0.94
C ALA A 214 10.78 -7.36 0.61
N ILE A 215 11.51 -6.90 1.63
CA ILE A 215 12.45 -5.78 1.53
C ILE A 215 13.86 -6.33 1.65
N TYR A 216 14.75 -5.92 0.75
CA TYR A 216 16.18 -6.18 0.83
C TYR A 216 16.96 -4.87 0.78
N LEU A 217 17.85 -4.69 1.76
CA LEU A 217 18.76 -3.57 1.84
C LEU A 217 20.16 -4.07 1.50
N GLU A 218 20.82 -3.40 0.56
CA GLU A 218 22.20 -3.62 0.14
C GLU A 218 23.08 -2.40 0.48
#